data_AF-K9EQV3-F1
#
_entry.id   AF-K9EQV3-F1
#
_cell.length_a   1.000
_cell.length_b   1.000
_cell.length_c   1.000
_cell.angle_alpha   90.00
_cell.angle_beta   90.00
_cell.angle_gamma   90.00
#
_symmetry.space_group_name_H-M   'P 1'
#
loop_
_entity.id
_entity.type
_entity.pdbx_description
1 polymer ?
#
loop_
_entity_poly.entity_id
_entity_poly.type
_entity_poly.pdbx_seq_one_letter_code
_entity_poly.pdbx_strand_id
1 'polypeptide(L)'
;MAQAKDKIIRINPSAPFYFERAFDAYHQSDLDKGIKYFKRGISLADNPYEEHYGAIQLALIYQHQGEFQKSYDLVQDLLDKSGKLQADLYYYQAVNCSYLKDYREAKQHLETFINLLDQRPGQDSPYRSEAEDMLVYLANLD
;
A
#
# COMPACT_ATOMS: atom_id res chain seq x y z
N MET A 1 43.63 -18.03 26.82
CA MET A 1 42.83 -17.43 25.73
C MET A 1 42.19 -18.57 24.93
N ALA A 2 40.87 -18.66 24.86
CA ALA A 2 40.17 -19.64 24.01
C ALA A 2 38.83 -19.05 23.51
N GLN A 3 38.86 -18.69 22.23
CA GLN A 3 37.82 -18.46 21.21
C GLN A 3 36.40 -18.07 21.67
N ALA A 4 36.02 -16.82 21.36
CA ALA A 4 34.64 -16.46 21.11
C ALA A 4 34.14 -17.30 19.91
N LYS A 5 33.20 -18.21 20.13
CA LYS A 5 32.49 -18.88 19.05
C LYS A 5 31.74 -17.80 18.25
N ASP A 6 32.11 -17.59 16.99
CA ASP A 6 31.35 -16.76 16.08
C ASP A 6 29.91 -17.27 16.05
N LYS A 7 28.98 -16.46 16.56
CA LYS A 7 27.56 -16.79 16.62
C LYS A 7 27.01 -16.66 15.21
N ILE A 8 27.06 -17.77 14.46
CA ILE A 8 26.47 -17.83 13.10
C ILE A 8 24.96 -17.65 13.25
N ILE A 9 24.46 -16.48 12.86
CA ILE A 9 23.02 -16.23 12.74
C ILE A 9 22.58 -16.79 11.39
N ARG A 10 21.81 -17.88 11.40
CA ARG A 10 21.14 -18.36 10.18
C ARG A 10 19.96 -17.45 9.90
N ILE A 11 20.06 -16.66 8.85
CA ILE A 11 18.93 -15.90 8.31
C ILE A 11 18.22 -16.82 7.32
N ASN A 12 16.92 -17.05 7.53
CA ASN A 12 16.08 -17.67 6.51
C ASN A 12 15.41 -16.56 5.69
N PRO A 13 15.92 -16.23 4.49
CA PRO A 13 15.31 -15.18 3.68
C PRO A 13 13.94 -15.63 3.19
N SER A 14 12.88 -14.91 3.58
CA SER A 14 11.50 -15.13 3.16
C SER A 14 10.78 -13.79 2.96
N ALA A 15 9.63 -13.80 2.29
CA ALA A 15 8.80 -12.61 2.17
C ALA A 15 8.45 -11.99 3.54
N PRO A 16 7.92 -12.73 4.53
CA PRO A 16 7.67 -12.19 5.88
C PRO A 16 8.90 -11.58 6.55
N PHE A 17 10.07 -12.24 6.43
CA PHE A 17 11.32 -11.72 7.00
C PHE A 17 11.67 -10.35 6.43
N TYR A 18 11.52 -10.15 5.12
CA TYR A 18 11.79 -8.86 4.50
C TYR A 18 10.69 -7.83 4.75
N PHE A 19 9.42 -8.23 4.87
CA PHE A 19 8.34 -7.33 5.23
C PHE A 19 8.52 -6.76 6.64
N GLU A 20 8.89 -7.58 7.62
CA GLU A 20 9.23 -7.08 8.98
C GLU A 20 10.33 -6.02 8.93
N ARG A 21 11.42 -6.28 8.19
CA ARG A 21 12.50 -5.29 8.03
C ARG A 21 12.07 -4.04 7.27
N ALA A 22 11.14 -4.18 6.34
CA ALA A 22 10.56 -3.04 5.62
C ALA A 22 9.78 -2.14 6.59
N PHE A 23 8.98 -2.73 7.47
CA PHE A 23 8.30 -2.00 8.53
C PHE A 23 9.29 -1.39 9.53
N ASP A 24 10.33 -2.10 9.97
CA ASP A 24 11.36 -1.53 10.85
C ASP A 24 12.02 -0.29 10.24
N ALA A 25 12.33 -0.34 8.94
CA ALA A 25 12.89 0.79 8.21
C ALA A 25 11.88 1.95 8.08
N TYR A 26 10.62 1.65 7.79
CA TYR A 26 9.53 2.62 7.74
C TYR A 26 9.35 3.35 9.08
N HIS A 27 9.32 2.64 10.20
CA HIS A 27 9.23 3.24 11.55
C HIS A 27 10.44 4.13 11.89
N GLN A 28 11.59 3.89 11.27
CA GLN A 28 12.80 4.71 11.37
C GLN A 28 12.84 5.85 10.34
N SER A 29 11.75 6.07 9.59
CA SER A 29 11.65 7.03 8.49
C SER A 29 12.66 6.79 7.35
N ASP A 30 13.24 5.60 7.25
CA ASP A 30 14.13 5.19 6.15
C ASP A 30 13.31 4.52 5.04
N LEU A 31 12.54 5.36 4.32
CA LEU A 31 11.59 4.91 3.29
C LEU A 31 12.28 4.18 2.14
N ASP A 32 13.46 4.64 1.71
CA ASP A 32 14.24 4.01 0.64
C ASP A 32 14.63 2.57 0.99
N LYS A 33 15.01 2.35 2.25
CA LYS A 33 15.33 1.01 2.73
C LYS A 33 14.08 0.16 2.91
N GLY A 34 12.97 0.75 3.36
CA GLY A 34 11.66 0.11 3.39
C GLY A 34 11.26 -0.41 2.00
N ILE A 35 11.37 0.43 0.97
CA ILE A 35 11.09 0.07 -0.42
C ILE A 35 11.98 -1.07 -0.92
N LYS A 36 13.28 -1.01 -0.63
CA LYS A 36 14.22 -2.10 -0.99
C LYS A 36 13.81 -3.42 -0.35
N TYR A 37 13.38 -3.39 0.90
CA TYR A 37 12.95 -4.58 1.61
C TYR A 37 11.59 -5.11 1.11
N PHE A 38 10.59 -4.26 0.88
CA PHE A 38 9.32 -4.72 0.28
C PHE A 38 9.55 -5.35 -1.09
N LYS A 39 10.33 -4.72 -1.97
CA LYS A 39 10.70 -5.31 -3.27
C LYS A 39 11.38 -6.65 -3.13
N ARG A 40 12.30 -6.78 -2.16
CA ARG A 40 12.98 -8.05 -1.90
C ARG A 40 12.02 -9.11 -1.37
N GLY A 41 11.12 -8.74 -0.46
CA GLY A 41 10.09 -9.63 0.07
C GLY A 41 9.15 -10.13 -1.03
N ILE A 42 8.64 -9.25 -1.89
CA ILE A 42 7.80 -9.60 -3.05
C ILE A 42 8.55 -10.58 -3.98
N SER A 43 9.83 -10.37 -4.25
CA SER A 43 10.65 -11.28 -5.09
C SER A 43 10.86 -12.67 -4.47
N LEU A 44 10.54 -12.84 -3.19
CA LEU A 44 10.65 -14.07 -2.42
C LEU A 44 9.28 -14.56 -1.92
N ALA A 45 8.19 -14.02 -2.46
CA ALA A 45 6.85 -14.45 -2.11
C ALA A 45 6.64 -15.89 -2.61
N ASP A 46 6.20 -16.76 -1.71
CA ASP A 46 5.98 -18.17 -2.03
C ASP A 46 4.55 -18.43 -2.52
N ASN A 47 3.67 -17.44 -2.40
CA ASN A 47 2.27 -17.55 -2.80
C ASN A 47 1.68 -16.18 -3.22
N PRO A 48 0.56 -16.17 -3.97
CA PRO A 48 -0.05 -14.93 -4.46
C PRO A 48 -0.54 -13.99 -3.35
N TYR A 49 -0.86 -14.51 -2.17
CA TYR A 49 -1.30 -13.69 -1.05
C TYR A 49 -0.15 -12.82 -0.52
N GLU A 50 1.05 -13.39 -0.37
CA GLU A 50 2.26 -12.65 0.03
C GLU A 50 2.67 -11.63 -1.03
N GLU A 51 2.63 -11.99 -2.32
CA GLU A 51 2.91 -11.07 -3.42
C GLU A 51 1.94 -9.89 -3.39
N HIS A 52 0.64 -10.17 -3.28
CA HIS A 52 -0.43 -9.17 -3.23
C HIS A 52 -0.31 -8.26 -2.01
N TYR A 53 -0.10 -8.84 -0.82
CA TYR A 53 0.11 -8.08 0.40
C TYR A 53 1.34 -7.17 0.29
N GLY A 54 2.48 -7.71 -0.15
CA GLY A 54 3.71 -6.94 -0.31
C GLY A 54 3.56 -5.80 -1.32
N ALA A 55 2.85 -6.03 -2.42
CA ALA A 55 2.57 -5.01 -3.42
C ALA A 55 1.69 -3.86 -2.88
N ILE A 56 0.66 -4.15 -2.07
CA ILE A 56 -0.11 -3.09 -1.38
C ILE A 56 0.82 -2.26 -0.49
N GLN A 57 1.63 -2.91 0.35
CA GLN A 57 2.53 -2.18 1.26
C GLN A 57 3.57 -1.35 0.50
N LEU A 58 4.07 -1.86 -0.64
CA LEU A 58 4.97 -1.12 -1.53
C LEU A 58 4.29 0.12 -2.14
N ALA A 59 3.01 0.02 -2.52
CA ALA A 59 2.26 1.16 -3.03
C ALA A 59 2.07 2.25 -1.96
N LEU A 60 1.78 1.86 -0.72
CA LEU A 60 1.60 2.80 0.39
C LEU A 60 2.91 3.50 0.75
N ILE A 61 4.04 2.79 0.82
CA ILE A 61 5.32 3.45 1.09
C ILE A 61 5.74 4.41 -0.04
N TYR A 62 5.32 4.15 -1.28
CA TYR A 62 5.48 5.13 -2.36
C TYR A 62 4.67 6.41 -2.13
N GLN A 63 3.43 6.31 -1.64
CA GLN A 63 2.66 7.50 -1.25
C GLN A 63 3.36 8.28 -0.13
N HIS A 64 3.85 7.59 0.90
CA HIS A 64 4.59 8.22 2.00
C HIS A 64 5.89 8.90 1.54
N GLN A 65 6.51 8.42 0.45
CA GLN A 65 7.69 9.05 -0.15
C GLN A 65 7.33 10.21 -1.11
N GLY A 66 6.05 10.41 -1.42
CA GLY A 66 5.60 11.37 -2.44
C GLY A 66 5.73 10.88 -3.88
N GLU A 67 5.98 9.59 -4.07
CA GLU A 67 6.16 8.92 -5.37
C GLU A 67 4.80 8.45 -5.92
N PHE A 68 3.83 9.37 -6.01
CA PHE A 68 2.43 9.05 -6.30
C PHE A 68 2.20 8.34 -7.64
N GLN A 69 3.00 8.63 -8.67
CA GLN A 69 2.89 7.91 -9.94
C GLN A 69 3.27 6.43 -9.80
N LYS A 70 4.34 6.11 -9.06
CA LYS A 70 4.74 4.71 -8.83
C LYS A 70 3.70 3.97 -8.00
N SER A 71 3.08 4.66 -7.04
CA SER A 71 1.96 4.10 -6.29
C SER A 71 0.74 3.87 -7.20
N TYR A 72 0.39 4.85 -8.03
CA TYR A 72 -0.74 4.77 -8.96
C TYR A 72 -0.64 3.55 -9.87
N ASP A 73 0.51 3.38 -10.53
CA ASP A 73 0.74 2.27 -11.46
C ASP A 73 0.58 0.92 -10.73
N LEU A 74 1.13 0.80 -9.51
CA LEU A 74 1.07 -0.43 -8.73
C LEU A 74 -0.33 -0.73 -8.19
N VAL A 75 -1.08 0.30 -7.74
CA VAL A 75 -2.47 0.13 -7.30
C VAL A 75 -3.38 -0.21 -8.48
N GLN A 76 -3.12 0.35 -9.67
CA GLN A 76 -3.85 -0.01 -10.89
C GLN A 76 -3.66 -1.49 -11.23
N ASP A 77 -2.42 -1.98 -11.20
CA ASP A 77 -2.13 -3.41 -11.39
C ASP A 77 -2.86 -4.31 -10.37
N LEU A 78 -2.95 -3.85 -9.11
CA LEU A 78 -3.65 -4.58 -8.04
C LEU A 78 -5.17 -4.59 -8.27
N LEU A 79 -5.75 -3.48 -8.72
CA LEU A 79 -7.16 -3.39 -9.09
C LEU A 79 -7.49 -4.31 -10.27
N ASP A 80 -6.63 -4.35 -11.29
CA ASP A 80 -6.83 -5.18 -12.48
C ASP A 80 -6.77 -6.68 -12.13
N LYS A 81 -5.91 -7.06 -11.17
CA LYS A 81 -5.79 -8.45 -10.70
C LYS A 81 -6.90 -8.88 -9.74
N SER A 82 -7.33 -8.00 -8.84
CA SER A 82 -8.27 -8.34 -7.76
C SER A 82 -9.73 -7.94 -8.02
N GLY A 83 -9.97 -7.09 -9.03
CA GLY A 83 -11.28 -6.53 -9.32
C GLY A 83 -11.85 -5.70 -8.16
N LYS A 84 -13.18 -5.61 -8.09
CA LYS A 84 -13.92 -4.85 -7.05
C LYS A 84 -13.93 -5.52 -5.66
N LEU A 85 -13.00 -6.42 -5.37
CA LEU A 85 -13.01 -7.20 -4.14
C LEU A 85 -12.45 -6.43 -2.94
N GLN A 86 -11.51 -5.51 -3.16
CA GLN A 86 -10.84 -4.74 -2.09
C GLN A 86 -11.14 -3.25 -2.24
N ALA A 87 -12.10 -2.75 -1.46
CA ALA A 87 -12.56 -1.36 -1.51
C ALA A 87 -11.40 -0.37 -1.28
N ASP A 88 -10.52 -0.64 -0.30
CA ASP A 88 -9.42 0.25 0.07
C ASP A 88 -8.45 0.58 -1.08
N LEU A 89 -8.32 -0.30 -2.09
CA LEU A 89 -7.51 0.00 -3.28
C LEU A 89 -8.04 1.21 -4.05
N TYR A 90 -9.36 1.40 -4.09
CA TYR A 90 -9.97 2.59 -4.67
C TYR A 90 -9.66 3.85 -3.85
N TYR A 91 -9.66 3.74 -2.52
CA TYR A 91 -9.23 4.86 -1.67
C TYR A 91 -7.77 5.24 -1.94
N TYR A 92 -6.86 4.26 -2.00
CA TYR A 92 -5.45 4.53 -2.30
C TYR A 92 -5.27 5.16 -3.68
N GLN A 93 -6.05 4.73 -4.68
CA GLN A 93 -6.00 5.35 -6.01
C GLN A 93 -6.54 6.77 -6.02
N ALA A 94 -7.61 7.06 -5.27
CA ALA A 94 -8.09 8.43 -5.10
C ALA A 94 -7.04 9.35 -4.49
N VAL A 95 -6.30 8.87 -3.48
CA VAL A 95 -5.19 9.61 -2.88
C VAL A 95 -4.13 9.91 -3.93
N ASN A 96 -3.70 8.91 -4.72
CA ASN A 96 -2.73 9.11 -5.80
C ASN A 96 -3.21 10.16 -6.81
N CYS A 97 -4.42 10.02 -7.34
CA CYS A 97 -4.99 10.95 -8.32
C CYS A 97 -5.06 12.38 -7.77
N SER A 98 -5.39 12.56 -6.48
CA SER A 98 -5.48 13.90 -5.89
C SER A 98 -4.13 14.61 -5.79
N TYR A 99 -3.06 13.90 -5.41
CA TYR A 99 -1.70 14.45 -5.40
C TYR A 99 -1.17 14.68 -6.83
N LEU A 100 -1.58 13.83 -7.79
CA LEU A 100 -1.31 14.02 -9.22
C LEU A 100 -2.19 15.09 -9.88
N LYS A 101 -3.14 15.66 -9.13
CA LYS A 101 -4.11 16.69 -9.57
C LYS A 101 -5.10 16.22 -10.65
N ASP A 102 -5.30 14.91 -10.80
CA ASP A 102 -6.45 14.37 -11.52
C ASP A 102 -7.65 14.26 -10.58
N TYR A 103 -8.25 15.41 -10.26
CA TYR A 103 -9.36 15.50 -9.31
C TYR A 103 -10.62 14.78 -9.81
N ARG A 104 -10.77 14.64 -11.13
CA ARG A 104 -11.91 13.94 -11.72
C ARG A 104 -11.80 12.45 -11.43
N GLU A 105 -10.64 11.85 -11.72
CA GLU A 105 -10.40 10.43 -11.43
C GLU A 105 -10.42 10.16 -9.92
N ALA A 106 -9.87 11.08 -9.12
CA ALA A 106 -9.92 10.98 -7.66
C ALA A 106 -11.36 10.87 -7.13
N LYS A 107 -12.28 11.72 -7.60
CA LYS A 107 -13.70 11.67 -7.23
C LYS A 107 -14.33 10.32 -7.59
N GLN A 108 -14.10 9.84 -8.82
CA GLN A 108 -14.66 8.56 -9.28
C GLN A 108 -14.20 7.38 -8.42
N HIS A 109 -12.96 7.39 -7.97
CA HIS A 109 -12.42 6.38 -7.07
C HIS A 109 -13.01 6.48 -5.65
N LEU A 110 -13.18 7.68 -5.09
CA LEU A 110 -13.85 7.87 -3.79
C LEU A 110 -15.31 7.39 -3.82
N GLU A 111 -16.05 7.76 -4.87
CA GLU A 111 -17.42 7.30 -5.07
C GLU A 111 -17.47 5.77 -5.17
N THR A 112 -16.54 5.15 -5.90
CA THR A 112 -16.47 3.69 -6.00
C THR A 112 -16.17 3.05 -4.65
N PHE A 113 -15.22 3.61 -3.89
CA PHE A 113 -14.89 3.15 -2.55
C PHE A 113 -16.10 3.18 -1.61
N ILE A 114 -16.78 4.33 -1.49
CA ILE A 114 -17.96 4.49 -0.63
C ILE A 114 -19.09 3.54 -1.05
N ASN A 115 -19.38 3.46 -2.34
CA ASN A 115 -20.42 2.56 -2.87
C ASN A 115 -20.13 1.09 -2.56
N LEU A 116 -18.87 0.66 -2.57
CA LEU A 116 -18.49 -0.71 -2.23
C LEU A 116 -18.66 -1.01 -0.73
N LEU A 117 -18.38 -0.03 0.14
CA LEU A 117 -18.62 -0.16 1.58
C LEU A 117 -20.12 -0.25 1.89
N ASP A 118 -20.92 0.63 1.27
CA ASP A 118 -22.38 0.66 1.49
C ASP A 118 -23.07 -0.65 1.03
N GLN A 119 -22.52 -1.32 0.02
CA GLN A 119 -22.98 -2.64 -0.45
C GLN A 119 -22.61 -3.80 0.48
N ARG A 120 -21.69 -3.59 1.44
CA ARG A 120 -21.18 -4.61 2.36
C ARG A 120 -21.41 -4.20 3.81
N PRO A 121 -22.68 -4.11 4.26
CA PRO A 121 -22.99 -3.71 5.62
C PRO A 121 -22.30 -4.63 6.64
N GLY A 122 -21.53 -4.04 7.56
CA GLY A 122 -20.72 -4.73 8.56
C GLY A 122 -19.22 -4.85 8.22
N GLN A 123 -18.81 -4.47 7.01
CA GLN A 123 -17.41 -4.22 6.67
C GLN A 123 -17.21 -2.72 6.48
N ASP A 124 -16.71 -2.05 7.51
CA ASP A 124 -16.30 -0.66 7.41
C ASP A 124 -14.78 -0.58 7.18
N SER A 125 -14.34 0.52 6.56
CA SER A 125 -12.93 0.82 6.34
C SER A 125 -12.50 1.96 7.26
N PRO A 126 -11.30 1.91 7.85
CA PRO A 126 -10.78 3.04 8.64
C PRO A 126 -10.66 4.33 7.81
N TYR A 127 -10.68 4.21 6.47
CA TYR A 127 -10.57 5.35 5.56
C TYR A 127 -11.93 5.97 5.18
N ARG A 128 -13.07 5.44 5.65
CA ARG A 128 -14.41 5.92 5.24
C ARG A 128 -14.60 7.41 5.51
N SER A 129 -14.33 7.84 6.75
CA SER A 129 -14.47 9.26 7.13
C SER A 129 -13.56 10.16 6.30
N GLU A 130 -12.31 9.77 6.10
CA GLU A 130 -11.34 10.59 5.35
C GLU A 130 -11.69 10.66 3.85
N ALA A 131 -12.24 9.57 3.29
CA ALA A 131 -12.74 9.56 1.93
C ALA A 131 -13.95 10.48 1.74
N GLU A 132 -14.89 10.50 2.69
CA GLU A 132 -16.05 11.39 2.68
C GLU A 132 -15.60 12.86 2.75
N ASP A 133 -14.69 13.19 3.67
CA ASP A 133 -14.13 14.55 3.80
C ASP A 133 -13.39 14.98 2.53
N MET A 134 -12.59 14.08 1.95
CA MET A 134 -11.87 14.33 0.71
C MET A 134 -12.82 14.55 -0.46
N LEU A 135 -13.91 13.78 -0.57
CA LEU A 135 -14.90 13.95 -1.64
C LEU A 135 -15.59 15.31 -1.55
N VAL A 136 -15.97 15.74 -0.34
CA VAL A 136 -16.52 17.08 -0.08
C VAL A 136 -15.52 18.16 -0.45
N TYR A 137 -14.26 18.02 -0.08
CA TYR A 137 -13.21 18.97 -0.44
C TYR A 137 -13.05 19.09 -1.96
N LEU A 138 -12.95 17.97 -2.66
CA LEU A 138 -12.77 17.94 -4.11
C LEU A 138 -13.99 18.51 -4.85
N ALA A 139 -15.21 18.36 -4.33
CA ALA A 139 -16.42 18.95 -4.92
C ALA A 139 -16.38 20.50 -4.95
N ASN A 140 -15.59 21.13 -4.08
CA ASN A 140 -15.41 22.58 -4.03
C ASN A 140 -14.25 23.09 -4.91
N LEU A 141 -13.55 22.19 -5.61
CA LEU A 141 -12.42 22.52 -6.51
C LEU A 141 -12.81 22.56 -7.99
N ASP A 142 -14.07 22.28 -8.33
CA ASP A 142 -14.62 22.42 -9.69
C ASP A 142 -15.03 23.87 -10.01
#